data_AF-A0A1F3MRK8-F1
#
_entry.id   AF-A0A1F3MRK8-F1
#
_cell.length_a   1.000
_cell.length_b   1.000
_cell.length_c   1.000
_cell.angle_alpha   90.00
_cell.angle_beta   90.00
_cell.angle_gamma   90.00
#
_symmetry.space_group_name_H-M   'P 1'
#
loop_
_entity.id
_entity.type
_entity.pdbx_description
1 polymer ?
#
loop_
_entity_poly.entity_id
_entity_poly.type
_entity_poly.pdbx_seq_one_letter_code
_entity_poly.pdbx_strand_id
1 'polypeptide(L)'
;MVAWIPAINFAAGINARIDLPESMELIESKMETLRNDYNYLTDLFINTGSVTDFLVNIIVMAILPAVGEELLFRGVFQRLFAEWTHSIHWGIFFSALIFSFFHFEFYGFLPRFLLGAFFGYLFAWTSSIWIPILAHFANNFIILGYSFWRQPATGPSPVEELGTHAELSLWISLSAGILLSALLFYHSTSHRVSGH
;
A
#
# COMPACT_ATOMS: atom_id res chain seq x y z
N MET A 1 11.69 -10.09 -4.45
CA MET A 1 10.22 -10.17 -4.49
C MET A 1 9.63 -11.02 -5.63
N VAL A 2 10.42 -11.50 -6.61
CA VAL A 2 9.97 -12.50 -7.61
C VAL A 2 9.38 -13.78 -6.98
N ALA A 3 9.82 -14.13 -5.78
CA ALA A 3 9.35 -15.31 -5.04
C ALA A 3 7.87 -15.26 -4.59
N TRP A 4 7.23 -14.08 -4.59
CA TRP A 4 5.86 -13.92 -4.05
C TRP A 4 4.76 -13.87 -5.12
N ILE A 5 5.15 -13.71 -6.39
CA ILE A 5 4.22 -13.73 -7.54
C ILE A 5 3.40 -15.02 -7.59
N PRO A 6 3.99 -16.22 -7.36
CA PRO A 6 3.21 -17.46 -7.31
C PRO A 6 2.20 -17.48 -6.17
N ALA A 7 2.54 -16.92 -5.00
CA ALA A 7 1.66 -16.92 -3.83
C ALA A 7 0.48 -15.95 -3.99
N ILE A 8 0.69 -14.76 -4.58
CA ILE A 8 -0.36 -13.79 -4.88
C ILE A 8 -1.29 -14.33 -5.96
N ASN A 9 -0.75 -14.90 -7.04
CA ASN A 9 -1.55 -15.53 -8.09
C ASN A 9 -2.31 -16.77 -7.58
N PHE A 10 -1.73 -17.52 -6.66
CA PHE A 10 -2.38 -18.64 -6.00
C PHE A 10 -3.54 -18.16 -5.11
N ALA A 11 -3.32 -17.13 -4.29
CA ALA A 11 -4.38 -16.54 -3.47
C ALA A 11 -5.51 -15.94 -4.33
N ALA A 12 -5.17 -15.22 -5.40
CA ALA A 12 -6.14 -14.69 -6.37
C ALA A 12 -6.90 -15.82 -7.08
N GLY A 13 -6.21 -16.92 -7.45
CA GLY A 13 -6.80 -18.10 -8.07
C GLY A 13 -7.68 -18.92 -7.13
N ILE A 14 -7.41 -18.92 -5.81
CA ILE A 14 -8.32 -19.46 -4.80
C ILE A 14 -9.55 -18.56 -4.70
N ASN A 15 -9.36 -17.25 -4.59
CA ASN A 15 -10.46 -16.30 -4.41
C ASN A 15 -11.44 -16.31 -5.59
N ALA A 16 -10.94 -16.44 -6.83
CA ALA A 16 -11.75 -16.59 -8.03
C ALA A 16 -12.53 -17.92 -8.13
N ARG A 17 -12.33 -18.83 -7.17
CA ARG A 17 -13.02 -20.14 -7.05
C ARG A 17 -13.85 -20.24 -5.77
N ILE A 18 -13.88 -19.21 -4.95
CA ILE A 18 -14.74 -19.16 -3.77
C ILE A 18 -16.13 -18.74 -4.27
N ASP A 19 -16.97 -19.73 -4.59
CA ASP A 19 -18.41 -19.52 -4.68
C ASP A 19 -18.94 -19.43 -3.25
N LEU A 20 -19.46 -18.25 -2.88
CA LEU A 20 -20.09 -18.08 -1.59
C LEU A 20 -21.41 -18.86 -1.55
N PRO A 21 -21.73 -19.55 -0.45
CA PRO A 21 -23.00 -20.26 -0.32
C PRO A 21 -24.18 -19.28 -0.42
N GLU A 22 -25.36 -19.73 -0.91
CA GLU A 22 -26.56 -18.88 -1.11
C GLU A 22 -26.90 -17.98 0.09
N SER A 23 -26.64 -18.45 1.32
CA SER A 23 -26.82 -17.65 2.55
C SER A 23 -25.99 -16.36 2.63
N MET A 24 -24.98 -16.21 1.77
CA MET A 24 -24.05 -15.08 1.69
C MET A 24 -24.18 -14.27 0.39
N GLU A 25 -25.17 -14.54 -0.47
CA GLU A 25 -25.41 -13.75 -1.70
C GLU A 25 -25.54 -12.25 -1.42
N LEU A 26 -26.21 -11.89 -0.32
CA LEU A 26 -26.34 -10.48 0.09
C LEU A 26 -24.98 -9.85 0.41
N ILE A 27 -24.06 -10.62 1.01
CA ILE A 27 -22.71 -10.16 1.36
C ILE A 27 -21.87 -10.03 0.09
N GLU A 28 -21.99 -11.00 -0.83
CA GLU A 28 -21.32 -10.99 -2.13
C GLU A 28 -21.73 -9.79 -2.98
N SER A 29 -23.04 -9.58 -3.17
CA SER A 29 -23.57 -8.44 -3.91
C SER A 29 -23.15 -7.10 -3.31
N LYS A 30 -23.07 -6.99 -1.97
CA LYS A 30 -22.55 -5.80 -1.30
C LYS A 30 -21.06 -5.59 -1.54
N MET A 31 -20.25 -6.64 -1.45
CA MET A 31 -18.81 -6.55 -1.72
C MET A 31 -18.53 -6.15 -3.17
N GLU A 32 -19.30 -6.69 -4.11
CA GLU A 32 -19.18 -6.34 -5.52
C GLU A 32 -19.59 -4.88 -5.78
N THR A 33 -20.67 -4.41 -5.17
CA THR A 33 -21.09 -2.99 -5.24
C THR A 33 -20.01 -2.06 -4.68
N LEU A 34 -19.50 -2.34 -3.47
CA LEU A 34 -18.43 -1.56 -2.85
C LEU A 34 -17.17 -1.52 -3.71
N ARG A 35 -16.80 -2.65 -4.32
CA ARG A 35 -15.67 -2.73 -5.25
C ARG A 35 -15.86 -1.83 -6.47
N ASN A 36 -17.05 -1.89 -7.09
CA ASN A 36 -17.36 -1.10 -8.27
C ASN A 36 -17.37 0.41 -7.95
N ASP A 37 -17.92 0.80 -6.80
CA ASP A 37 -17.89 2.19 -6.32
C ASP A 37 -16.45 2.68 -6.10
N TYR A 38 -15.59 1.86 -5.48
CA TYR A 38 -14.17 2.18 -5.29
C TYR A 38 -13.42 2.35 -6.61
N ASN A 39 -13.64 1.44 -7.56
CA ASN A 39 -13.02 1.51 -8.87
C ASN A 39 -13.48 2.75 -9.63
N TYR A 40 -14.78 3.06 -9.62
CA TYR A 40 -15.33 4.25 -10.24
C TYR A 40 -14.74 5.54 -9.67
N LEU A 41 -14.68 5.67 -8.34
CA LEU A 41 -14.05 6.83 -7.70
C LEU A 41 -12.58 6.95 -8.08
N THR A 42 -11.84 5.85 -8.08
CA THR A 42 -10.42 5.85 -8.44
C THR A 42 -10.22 6.25 -9.91
N ASP A 43 -11.09 5.78 -10.81
CA ASP A 43 -11.06 6.15 -12.23
C ASP A 43 -11.36 7.63 -12.45
N LEU A 44 -12.27 8.23 -11.68
CA LEU A 44 -12.51 9.69 -11.74
C LEU A 44 -11.27 10.49 -11.40
N PHE A 45 -10.46 10.01 -10.44
CA PHE A 45 -9.21 10.68 -10.08
C PHE A 45 -8.10 10.38 -11.10
N ILE A 46 -7.94 9.14 -11.56
CA ILE A 46 -6.79 8.74 -12.39
C ILE A 46 -6.98 9.09 -13.88
N ASN A 47 -8.22 9.08 -14.39
CA ASN A 47 -8.53 9.28 -15.80
C ASN A 47 -8.75 10.75 -16.15
N THR A 48 -7.83 11.59 -15.69
CA THR A 48 -7.84 13.03 -15.92
C THR A 48 -6.69 13.39 -16.87
N GLY A 49 -7.01 13.77 -18.10
CA GLY A 49 -6.02 14.00 -19.15
C GLY A 49 -5.17 15.28 -19.00
N SER A 50 -5.33 16.04 -17.91
CA SER A 50 -4.62 17.31 -17.70
C SER A 50 -3.51 17.22 -16.64
N VAL A 51 -2.44 17.98 -16.83
CA VAL A 51 -1.34 18.10 -15.86
C VAL A 51 -1.83 18.70 -14.53
N THR A 52 -2.82 19.58 -14.58
CA THR A 52 -3.42 20.19 -13.38
C THR A 52 -4.08 19.13 -12.51
N ASP A 53 -4.84 18.22 -13.10
CA ASP A 53 -5.51 17.16 -12.36
C ASP A 53 -4.50 16.17 -11.76
N PHE A 54 -3.42 15.86 -12.49
CA PHE A 54 -2.32 15.07 -11.96
C PHE A 54 -1.67 15.72 -10.72
N LEU A 55 -1.48 17.04 -10.71
CA LEU A 55 -0.96 17.76 -9.54
C LEU A 55 -1.92 17.70 -8.35
N VAL A 56 -3.22 17.82 -8.59
CA VAL A 56 -4.25 17.66 -7.54
C VAL A 56 -4.21 16.23 -6.98
N ASN A 57 -4.09 15.23 -7.84
CA ASN A 57 -4.02 13.83 -7.44
C ASN A 57 -2.78 13.52 -6.60
N ILE A 58 -1.63 14.15 -6.86
CA ILE A 58 -0.46 13.99 -5.99
C ILE A 58 -0.78 14.41 -4.56
N ILE A 59 -1.49 15.52 -4.39
CA ILE A 59 -1.86 16.02 -3.07
C ILE A 59 -2.85 15.05 -2.40
N VAL A 60 -3.90 14.66 -3.11
CA VAL A 60 -5.03 13.90 -2.55
C VAL A 60 -4.75 12.41 -2.40
N MET A 61 -4.00 11.81 -3.32
CA MET A 61 -3.77 10.35 -3.40
C MET A 61 -2.36 9.93 -2.95
N ALA A 62 -1.40 10.85 -2.89
CA ALA A 62 -0.05 10.53 -2.42
C ALA A 62 0.30 11.22 -1.10
N ILE A 63 0.21 12.55 -1.01
CA ILE A 63 0.68 13.30 0.16
C ILE A 63 -0.26 13.11 1.35
N LEU A 64 -1.55 13.40 1.17
CA LEU A 64 -2.55 13.32 2.25
C LEU A 64 -2.62 11.92 2.88
N PRO A 65 -2.69 10.82 2.10
CA PRO A 65 -2.67 9.47 2.65
C PRO A 65 -1.35 9.16 3.35
N ALA A 66 -0.20 9.46 2.72
CA ALA A 66 1.10 9.16 3.32
C ALA A 66 1.31 9.86 4.67
N VAL A 67 0.84 11.10 4.82
CA VAL A 67 0.94 11.81 6.09
C VAL A 67 -0.12 11.31 7.08
N GLY A 68 -1.39 11.28 6.67
CA GLY A 68 -2.51 10.96 7.54
C GLY A 68 -2.46 9.52 8.07
N GLU A 69 -2.22 8.57 7.17
CA GLU A 69 -2.17 7.15 7.50
C GLU A 69 -0.95 6.84 8.37
N GLU A 70 0.26 7.34 8.03
CA GLU A 70 1.42 7.07 8.88
C GLU A 70 1.29 7.68 10.27
N LEU A 71 0.77 8.91 10.39
CA LEU A 71 0.49 9.50 11.71
C LEU A 71 -0.51 8.67 12.52
N LEU A 72 -1.57 8.18 11.89
CA LEU A 72 -2.58 7.36 12.56
C LEU A 72 -2.03 5.98 12.94
N PHE A 73 -1.47 5.25 11.98
CA PHE A 73 -1.08 3.86 12.18
C PHE A 73 0.22 3.72 12.97
N ARG A 74 1.19 4.63 12.83
CA ARG A 74 2.50 4.53 13.49
C ARG A 74 2.54 5.41 14.74
N GLY A 75 1.87 6.56 14.69
CA GLY A 75 1.73 7.45 15.84
C GLY A 75 0.71 6.97 16.88
N VAL A 76 -0.36 6.28 16.47
CA VAL A 76 -1.42 5.84 17.39
C VAL A 76 -1.49 4.31 17.48
N PHE A 77 -1.92 3.62 16.42
CA PHE A 77 -2.25 2.18 16.53
C PHE A 77 -1.05 1.30 16.89
N GLN A 78 0.09 1.47 16.21
CA GLN A 78 1.28 0.66 16.48
C GLN A 78 1.79 0.86 17.92
N ARG A 79 1.76 2.09 18.43
CA ARG A 79 2.15 2.38 19.82
C ARG A 79 1.17 1.77 20.81
N LEU A 80 -0.12 1.98 20.60
CA LEU A 80 -1.18 1.44 21.44
C LEU A 80 -1.08 -0.09 21.55
N PHE A 81 -0.92 -0.79 20.43
CA PHE A 81 -0.80 -2.25 20.43
C PHE A 81 0.54 -2.72 20.99
N ALA A 82 1.63 -1.99 20.76
CA ALA A 82 2.93 -2.34 21.36
C ALA A 82 2.91 -2.21 22.88
N GLU A 83 2.26 -1.18 23.42
CA GLU A 83 2.05 -0.98 24.85
C GLU A 83 1.15 -2.09 25.43
N TRP A 84 0.02 -2.37 24.78
CA TRP A 84 -0.94 -3.39 25.23
C TRP A 84 -0.34 -4.80 25.24
N THR A 85 0.46 -5.15 24.23
CA THR A 85 1.05 -6.50 24.08
C THR A 85 2.43 -6.63 24.70
N HIS A 86 3.00 -5.54 25.23
CA HIS A 86 4.40 -5.42 25.65
C HIS A 86 5.40 -5.90 24.58
N SER A 87 5.09 -5.71 23.30
CA SER A 87 5.93 -6.16 22.19
C SER A 87 5.75 -5.30 20.95
N ILE A 88 6.86 -4.72 20.47
CA ILE A 88 6.87 -3.92 19.24
C ILE A 88 6.46 -4.73 18.02
N HIS A 89 6.81 -6.02 17.97
CA HIS A 89 6.48 -6.89 16.84
C HIS A 89 4.97 -7.15 16.75
N TRP A 90 4.32 -7.37 17.89
CA TRP A 90 2.87 -7.51 17.94
C TRP A 90 2.17 -6.17 17.66
N GLY A 91 2.74 -5.06 18.12
CA GLY A 91 2.27 -3.71 17.77
C GLY A 91 2.26 -3.44 16.26
N ILE A 92 3.36 -3.80 15.58
CA ILE A 92 3.49 -3.69 14.12
C ILE A 92 2.49 -4.63 13.43
N PHE A 93 2.39 -5.88 13.88
CA PHE A 93 1.49 -6.88 13.30
C PHE A 93 0.02 -6.41 13.32
N PHE A 94 -0.49 -6.01 14.48
CA PHE A 94 -1.90 -5.59 14.60
C PHE A 94 -2.18 -4.26 13.88
N SER A 95 -1.24 -3.30 13.93
CA SER A 95 -1.39 -2.06 13.16
C SER A 95 -1.45 -2.32 11.66
N ALA A 96 -0.55 -3.16 11.13
CA ALA A 96 -0.53 -3.54 9.72
C ALA A 96 -1.78 -4.34 9.30
N LEU A 97 -2.31 -5.17 10.20
CA LEU A 97 -3.53 -5.93 9.97
C LEU A 97 -4.72 -4.99 9.77
N ILE A 98 -4.89 -4.04 10.70
CA ILE A 98 -5.98 -3.05 10.64
C ILE A 98 -5.81 -2.12 9.44
N PHE A 99 -4.57 -1.69 9.16
CA PHE A 99 -4.23 -0.90 7.96
C PHE A 99 -4.75 -1.59 6.70
N SER A 100 -4.45 -2.88 6.54
CA SER A 100 -4.89 -3.66 5.39
C SER A 100 -6.40 -3.86 5.33
N PHE A 101 -7.07 -4.02 6.47
CA PHE A 101 -8.53 -4.17 6.52
C PHE A 101 -9.28 -2.89 6.15
N PHE A 102 -8.77 -1.70 6.53
CA PHE A 102 -9.43 -0.42 6.23
C PHE A 102 -9.46 -0.07 4.73
N HIS A 103 -8.74 -0.82 3.90
CA HIS A 103 -8.74 -0.63 2.46
C HIS A 103 -9.85 -1.43 1.74
N PHE A 104 -10.65 -2.24 2.45
CA PHE A 104 -11.83 -2.94 1.95
C PHE A 104 -11.66 -3.75 0.65
N GLU A 105 -10.44 -4.18 0.33
CA GLU A 105 -10.15 -4.94 -0.87
C GLU A 105 -9.35 -6.20 -0.51
N PHE A 106 -10.01 -7.34 -0.67
CA PHE A 106 -9.47 -8.62 -0.21
C PHE A 106 -8.28 -9.09 -1.05
N TYR A 107 -8.27 -8.81 -2.36
CA TYR A 107 -7.19 -9.20 -3.26
C TYR A 107 -5.86 -8.51 -2.94
N GLY A 108 -5.91 -7.23 -2.56
CA GLY A 108 -4.74 -6.47 -2.14
C GLY A 108 -4.36 -6.64 -0.67
N PHE A 109 -5.10 -7.45 0.10
CA PHE A 109 -4.93 -7.57 1.54
C PHE A 109 -3.52 -8.00 1.93
N LEU A 110 -3.06 -9.16 1.46
CA LEU A 110 -1.75 -9.68 1.88
C LEU A 110 -0.58 -8.74 1.49
N PRO A 111 -0.52 -8.21 0.25
CA PRO A 111 0.50 -7.20 -0.11
C PRO A 111 0.45 -5.94 0.77
N ARG A 112 -0.74 -5.40 1.07
CA ARG A 112 -0.90 -4.20 1.92
C ARG A 112 -0.52 -4.46 3.36
N PHE A 113 -0.90 -5.60 3.89
CA PHE A 113 -0.47 -6.04 5.22
C PHE A 113 1.07 -6.07 5.32
N LEU A 114 1.75 -6.68 4.34
CA LEU A 114 3.21 -6.75 4.33
C LEU A 114 3.86 -5.37 4.18
N LEU A 115 3.32 -4.50 3.32
CA LEU A 115 3.80 -3.12 3.17
C LEU A 115 3.57 -2.30 4.44
N GLY A 116 2.43 -2.48 5.08
CA GLY A 116 2.10 -1.86 6.36
C GLY A 116 3.05 -2.30 7.47
N ALA A 117 3.38 -3.60 7.53
CA ALA A 117 4.36 -4.13 8.46
C ALA A 117 5.76 -3.56 8.16
N PHE A 118 6.13 -3.44 6.88
CA PHE A 118 7.38 -2.84 6.44
C PHE A 118 7.53 -1.38 6.93
N PHE A 119 6.52 -0.52 6.74
CA PHE A 119 6.56 0.85 7.28
C PHE A 119 6.60 0.87 8.81
N GLY A 120 5.93 -0.08 9.46
CA GLY A 120 5.97 -0.21 10.92
C GLY A 120 7.38 -0.54 11.45
N TYR A 121 8.11 -1.42 10.76
CA TYR A 121 9.53 -1.70 11.07
C TYR A 121 10.43 -0.53 10.73
N LEU A 122 10.18 0.18 9.62
CA LEU A 122 10.93 1.36 9.24
C LEU A 122 10.85 2.45 10.32
N PHE A 123 9.65 2.68 10.86
CA PHE A 123 9.44 3.57 11.99
C PHE A 123 10.18 3.09 13.24
N ALA A 124 10.06 1.79 13.58
CA ALA A 124 10.70 1.22 14.76
C ALA A 124 12.24 1.30 14.71
N TRP A 125 12.85 1.14 13.53
CA TRP A 125 14.31 1.20 13.37
C TRP A 125 14.86 2.62 13.31
N THR A 126 14.15 3.53 12.63
CA THR A 126 14.63 4.90 12.43
C THR A 126 14.22 5.85 13.55
N SER A 127 13.24 5.46 14.38
CA SER A 127 12.62 6.32 15.39
C SER A 127 12.11 7.66 14.84
N SER A 128 11.88 7.73 13.53
CA SER A 128 11.49 8.95 12.83
C SER A 128 10.25 8.67 11.99
N ILE A 129 9.18 9.44 12.24
CA ILE A 129 7.92 9.32 11.49
C ILE A 129 8.05 9.81 10.05
N TRP A 130 9.04 10.66 9.76
CA TRP A 130 9.25 11.21 8.42
C TRP A 130 9.76 10.17 7.43
N ILE A 131 10.50 9.16 7.89
CA ILE A 131 11.04 8.11 7.01
C ILE A 131 9.91 7.25 6.41
N PRO A 132 8.95 6.69 7.18
CA PRO A 132 7.80 6.00 6.61
C PRO A 132 6.87 6.93 5.82
N ILE A 133 6.67 8.18 6.22
CA ILE A 133 5.88 9.15 5.43
C ILE A 133 6.48 9.33 4.03
N LEU A 134 7.78 9.57 3.93
CA LEU A 134 8.44 9.76 2.63
C LEU A 134 8.43 8.48 1.80
N ALA A 135 8.62 7.34 2.44
CA ALA A 135 8.59 6.04 1.80
C ALA A 135 7.20 5.69 1.23
N HIS A 136 6.15 5.97 1.99
CA HIS A 136 4.76 5.79 1.59
C HIS A 136 4.39 6.78 0.47
N PHE A 137 4.72 8.07 0.63
CA PHE A 137 4.53 9.06 -0.43
C PHE A 137 5.21 8.63 -1.74
N ALA A 138 6.46 8.17 -1.68
CA ALA A 138 7.19 7.70 -2.85
C ALA A 138 6.50 6.52 -3.52
N ASN A 139 5.97 5.56 -2.74
CA ASN A 139 5.20 4.44 -3.26
C ASN A 139 3.95 4.92 -4.03
N ASN A 140 3.13 5.78 -3.41
CA ASN A 140 1.90 6.28 -4.03
C ASN A 140 2.18 7.17 -5.24
N PHE A 141 3.19 8.04 -5.16
CA PHE A 141 3.60 8.92 -6.25
C PHE A 141 4.06 8.13 -7.48
N ILE A 142 4.84 7.07 -7.27
CA ILE A 142 5.31 6.21 -8.35
C ILE A 142 4.13 5.52 -9.05
N ILE A 143 3.16 4.99 -8.29
CA ILE A 143 1.95 4.35 -8.84
C ILE A 143 1.12 5.36 -9.64
N LEU A 144 0.91 6.56 -9.08
CA LEU A 144 0.15 7.61 -9.74
C LEU A 144 0.83 8.11 -11.02
N GLY A 145 2.15 8.33 -10.98
CA GLY A 145 2.94 8.74 -12.14
C GLY A 145 2.94 7.71 -13.26
N TYR A 146 3.01 6.42 -12.92
CA TYR A 146 2.86 5.35 -13.90
C TYR A 146 1.47 5.35 -14.54
N SER A 147 0.43 5.48 -13.73
CA SER A 147 -0.97 5.50 -14.20
C SER A 147 -1.24 6.68 -15.14
N PHE A 148 -0.65 7.85 -14.83
CA PHE A 148 -0.70 9.02 -15.70
C PHE A 148 0.05 8.81 -17.03
N TRP A 149 1.20 8.14 -17.01
CA TRP A 149 1.99 7.88 -18.22
C TRP A 149 1.36 6.80 -19.12
N ARG A 150 0.70 5.80 -18.53
CA ARG A 150 0.12 4.66 -19.24
C ARG A 150 -1.36 4.84 -19.63
N GLN A 151 -1.93 6.05 -19.54
CA GLN A 151 -3.34 6.31 -19.89
C GLN A 151 -3.69 5.63 -21.24
N PRO A 152 -4.49 4.55 -21.25
CA PRO A 152 -4.75 3.83 -22.48
C PRO A 152 -5.68 4.68 -23.33
N ALA A 153 -5.31 4.91 -24.61
CA ALA A 153 -6.20 5.56 -25.57
C ALA A 153 -7.48 4.74 -25.84
N THR A 154 -7.44 3.42 -25.59
CA THR A 154 -8.56 2.47 -25.56
C THR A 154 -8.13 1.22 -24.78
N GLY A 155 -8.84 0.84 -23.71
CA GLY A 155 -8.55 -0.34 -22.88
C GLY A 155 -9.22 -0.29 -21.50
N PRO A 156 -9.19 -1.37 -20.70
CA PRO A 156 -9.67 -1.35 -19.31
C PRO A 156 -8.90 -0.30 -18.50
N SER A 157 -9.54 0.27 -17.48
CA SER A 157 -8.96 1.40 -16.76
C SER A 157 -7.65 1.00 -16.07
N PRO A 158 -6.70 1.94 -15.86
CA PRO A 158 -5.47 1.66 -15.14
C PRO A 158 -5.74 1.01 -13.76
N VAL A 159 -6.89 1.30 -13.14
CA VAL A 159 -7.33 0.75 -11.86
C VAL A 159 -7.72 -0.72 -11.95
N GLU A 160 -8.46 -1.13 -13.00
CA GLU A 160 -8.78 -2.53 -13.27
C GLU A 160 -7.51 -3.36 -13.54
N GLU A 161 -6.51 -2.78 -14.19
CA GLU A 161 -5.23 -3.43 -14.47
C GLU A 161 -4.29 -3.47 -13.25
N LEU A 162 -4.29 -2.42 -12.42
CA LEU A 162 -3.56 -2.32 -11.15
C LEU A 162 -4.01 -3.37 -10.14
N GLY A 163 -5.31 -3.71 -10.14
CA GLY A 163 -5.89 -4.73 -9.25
C GLY A 163 -5.66 -6.18 -9.70
N THR A 164 -5.28 -6.44 -10.95
CA THR A 164 -5.36 -7.78 -11.55
C THR A 164 -4.06 -8.38 -12.08
N HIS A 165 -3.00 -7.61 -12.39
CA HIS A 165 -1.83 -8.20 -13.04
C HIS A 165 -0.44 -7.72 -12.54
N ALA A 166 0.55 -8.55 -12.84
CA ALA A 166 1.97 -8.58 -12.47
C ALA A 166 2.75 -7.24 -12.41
N GLU A 167 2.19 -6.12 -12.83
CA GLU A 167 2.85 -4.81 -12.86
C GLU A 167 2.82 -4.09 -11.51
N LEU A 168 1.79 -4.32 -10.68
CA LEU A 168 1.78 -3.90 -9.28
C LEU A 168 2.98 -4.50 -8.51
N SER A 169 3.42 -5.70 -8.91
CA SER A 169 4.57 -6.39 -8.32
C SER A 169 5.93 -5.76 -8.68
N LEU A 170 6.03 -5.07 -9.82
CA LEU A 170 7.24 -4.36 -10.25
C LEU A 170 7.41 -3.06 -9.45
N TRP A 171 6.32 -2.32 -9.25
CA TRP A 171 6.32 -1.03 -8.55
C TRP A 171 6.51 -1.16 -7.04
N ILE A 172 5.94 -2.20 -6.42
CA ILE A 172 6.23 -2.57 -5.05
C ILE A 172 7.71 -3.02 -4.91
N SER A 173 8.27 -3.71 -5.91
CA SER A 173 9.68 -4.11 -5.90
C SER A 173 10.65 -2.93 -6.05
N LEU A 174 10.30 -1.91 -6.83
CA LEU A 174 11.10 -0.69 -7.01
C LEU A 174 11.07 0.21 -5.77
N SER A 175 9.88 0.39 -5.17
CA SER A 175 9.74 1.14 -3.92
C SER A 175 10.45 0.45 -2.74
N ALA A 176 10.37 -0.88 -2.64
CA ALA A 176 11.15 -1.67 -1.68
C ALA A 176 12.67 -1.57 -1.90
N GLY A 177 13.13 -1.53 -3.16
CA GLY A 177 14.54 -1.34 -3.49
C GLY A 177 15.08 0.05 -3.12
N ILE A 178 14.31 1.11 -3.38
CA ILE A 178 14.64 2.49 -3.02
C ILE A 178 14.72 2.66 -1.50
N LEU A 179 13.80 2.05 -0.76
CA LEU A 179 13.79 1.99 0.70
C LEU A 179 14.98 1.24 1.29
N LEU A 180 15.31 0.08 0.73
CA LEU A 180 16.46 -0.70 1.14
C LEU A 180 17.76 0.09 0.93
N SER A 181 17.85 0.84 -0.17
CA SER A 181 18.97 1.74 -0.48
C SER A 181 19.09 2.88 0.54
N ALA A 182 17.96 3.50 0.92
CA ALA A 182 17.92 4.57 1.91
C ALA A 182 18.32 4.09 3.31
N LEU A 183 17.91 2.88 3.69
CA LEU A 183 18.29 2.24 4.95
C LEU A 183 19.78 1.88 5.01
N LEU A 184 20.33 1.33 3.93
CA LEU A 184 21.76 1.01 3.83
C LEU A 184 22.62 2.28 3.88
N PHE A 185 22.17 3.36 3.24
CA PHE A 185 22.84 4.66 3.29
C PHE A 185 22.82 5.28 4.70
N TYR A 186 21.67 5.27 5.38
CA TYR A 186 21.54 5.73 6.78
C TYR A 186 22.44 4.93 7.73
N HIS A 187 22.45 3.61 7.58
CA HIS A 187 23.34 2.75 8.36
C HIS A 187 24.82 3.07 8.10
N SER A 188 25.23 3.23 6.83
CA SER A 188 26.63 3.54 6.48
C SER A 188 27.13 4.91 6.97
N THR A 189 26.23 5.86 7.19
CA THR A 189 26.56 7.22 7.66
C THR A 189 26.56 7.31 9.18
N SER A 190 25.69 6.57 9.87
CA SER A 190 25.68 6.50 11.34
C SER A 190 26.99 5.95 11.95
N HIS A 191 27.63 4.97 11.29
CA HIS A 191 28.93 4.41 11.72
C HIS A 191 30.13 5.33 11.47
N ARG A 192 30.00 6.37 10.63
CA ARG A 192 31.08 7.36 10.41
C ARG A 192 31.11 8.47 11.47
N VAL A 193 30.00 8.72 12.15
CA VAL A 193 29.88 9.81 13.13
C VAL A 193 30.25 9.35 14.55
N SER A 194 30.21 8.05 14.85
CA SER A 194 30.60 7.49 16.15
C SER A 194 32.09 7.07 16.24
N GLY A 195 32.89 7.39 15.24
CA GLY A 195 34.31 7.02 15.13
C GLY A 195 35.31 8.16 15.36
N HIS A 196 34.88 9.30 15.91
CA HIS A 196 35.72 10.42 16.31
C HIS A 196 35.45 10.81 17.76
#